data_AF-A0A7X8EWZ3-F1
#
_entry.id   AF-A0A7X8EWZ3-F1
#
_cell.length_a   1.000
_cell.length_b   1.000
_cell.length_c   1.000
_cell.angle_alpha   90.00
_cell.angle_beta   90.00
_cell.angle_gamma   90.00
#
_symmetry.space_group_name_H-M   'P 1'
#
loop_
_entity.id
_entity.type
_entity.pdbx_description
1 polymer ?
#
loop_
_entity_poly.entity_id
_entity_poly.type
_entity_poly.pdbx_seq_one_letter_code
_entity_poly.pdbx_strand_id
1 'polypeptide(L)'
;MRKKINIYILILLLFSIFFFGCKGKEEKKSEDKSQEMPPLLEQVQEMTDDVVKAAISKDWSKSLDKVKNLQNKWNDLYPNLKKQGVPQDDVDNFVKDLNVLIDYLITKTMNSPKSSSGGEQKSDTGQQQTEQQPSEQEKQQLQTQGGGKEGQGGTQEYSDSQGSQKSSPMEGKKPEEILKEIDPIIKDNQEDLTIINASIEITKYMPKFMQLFKSNVPPDLFKLKYYIRHLDVASKMIKWDVAAMDMENISQTWDSVLPTAIQIDPDMKVQLDQSIKELKDVVASKNSNLTGIKTKVIMDDLEGLVKSIKQKAEEEKKKKK
;
A
#
# COMPACT_ATOMS: atom_id res chain seq x y z
N MET A 1 55.14 -57.70 44.89
CA MET A 1 54.49 -57.28 43.63
C MET A 1 53.27 -56.43 43.97
N ARG A 2 53.31 -55.12 43.66
CA ARG A 2 52.23 -54.09 43.64
C ARG A 2 52.86 -52.70 43.88
N LYS A 3 53.77 -52.27 43.00
CA LYS A 3 54.35 -50.90 42.98
C LYS A 3 54.76 -50.48 41.56
N LYS A 4 53.99 -50.87 40.53
CA LYS A 4 54.27 -50.52 39.11
C LYS A 4 53.03 -50.10 38.30
N ILE A 5 51.94 -49.67 38.94
CA ILE A 5 50.71 -49.26 38.24
C ILE A 5 50.42 -47.74 38.35
N ASN A 6 51.05 -47.01 39.28
CA ASN A 6 50.80 -45.56 39.46
C ASN A 6 51.76 -44.61 38.72
N ILE A 7 52.73 -45.12 37.94
CA ILE A 7 53.66 -44.27 37.17
C ILE A 7 53.15 -44.01 35.75
N TYR A 8 52.37 -44.94 35.18
CA TYR A 8 51.82 -44.79 33.82
C TYR A 8 50.63 -43.83 33.74
N ILE A 9 49.90 -43.60 34.84
CA ILE A 9 48.78 -42.64 34.89
C ILE A 9 49.28 -41.19 35.05
N LEU A 10 50.47 -40.99 35.65
CA LEU A 10 51.07 -39.64 35.76
C LEU A 10 51.79 -39.21 34.47
N ILE A 11 52.26 -40.17 33.66
CA ILE A 11 52.93 -39.90 32.37
C ILE A 11 51.91 -39.71 31.23
N LEU A 12 50.70 -40.29 31.34
CA LEU A 12 49.59 -40.03 30.41
C LEU A 12 48.90 -38.67 30.63
N LEU A 13 49.14 -38.00 31.76
CA LEU A 13 48.61 -36.67 32.07
C LEU A 13 49.59 -35.51 31.80
N LEU A 14 50.83 -35.82 31.41
CA LEU A 14 51.90 -34.84 31.12
C LEU A 14 52.25 -34.73 29.62
N PHE A 15 51.58 -35.48 28.74
CA PHE A 15 51.81 -35.50 27.29
C PHE A 15 50.73 -34.80 26.45
N SER A 16 49.94 -33.91 27.05
CA SER A 16 48.88 -33.15 26.34
C SER A 16 49.08 -31.63 26.36
N ILE A 17 50.27 -31.14 26.69
CA ILE A 17 50.59 -29.72 26.60
C ILE A 17 51.82 -29.57 25.68
N PHE A 18 51.66 -28.77 24.64
CA PHE A 18 52.63 -28.39 23.59
C PHE A 18 52.73 -29.29 22.34
N PHE A 19 51.69 -29.21 21.49
CA PHE A 19 51.95 -28.82 20.11
C PHE A 19 51.60 -27.33 19.94
N PHE A 20 52.65 -26.58 19.61
CA PHE A 20 52.64 -25.20 19.14
C PHE A 20 51.73 -25.02 17.92
N GLY A 21 51.15 -23.83 17.78
CA GLY A 21 50.78 -23.31 16.46
C GLY A 21 49.66 -22.29 16.48
N CYS A 22 50.02 -21.01 16.65
CA CYS A 22 49.15 -19.88 16.39
C CYS A 22 48.42 -20.02 15.05
N LYS A 23 47.10 -20.06 15.11
CA LYS A 23 46.29 -19.32 14.15
C LYS A 23 45.11 -18.81 14.95
N GLY A 24 45.16 -17.53 15.29
CA GLY A 24 43.96 -16.83 15.71
C GLY A 24 42.90 -17.22 14.70
N LYS A 25 41.83 -17.85 15.17
CA LYS A 25 40.56 -17.71 14.48
C LYS A 25 40.28 -16.22 14.56
N GLU A 26 40.76 -15.49 13.57
CA GLU A 26 39.90 -14.52 12.94
C GLU A 26 38.57 -15.23 12.80
N GLU A 27 37.63 -14.88 13.67
CA GLU A 27 36.26 -14.82 13.23
C GLU A 27 36.36 -14.09 11.90
N LYS A 28 36.30 -14.86 10.80
CA LYS A 28 35.81 -14.31 9.56
C LYS A 28 34.48 -13.72 9.97
N LYS A 29 34.49 -12.41 10.23
CA LYS A 29 33.39 -11.52 9.89
C LYS A 29 32.86 -12.12 8.61
N SER A 30 31.74 -12.84 8.70
CA SER A 30 31.05 -13.24 7.50
C SER A 30 30.85 -11.91 6.80
N GLU A 31 31.60 -11.68 5.72
CA GLU A 31 31.32 -10.57 4.84
C GLU A 31 29.84 -10.70 4.55
N ASP A 32 29.10 -9.72 5.05
CA ASP A 32 27.66 -9.67 4.95
C ASP A 32 27.35 -9.41 3.48
N LYS A 33 27.33 -10.50 2.70
CA LYS A 33 27.15 -10.56 1.25
C LYS A 33 25.74 -10.14 0.82
N SER A 34 24.90 -9.67 1.73
CA SER A 34 23.59 -9.13 1.37
C SER A 34 23.79 -7.90 0.48
N GLN A 35 23.26 -7.96 -0.73
CA GLN A 35 23.31 -6.87 -1.70
C GLN A 35 22.44 -5.70 -1.21
N GLU A 36 22.87 -4.46 -1.45
CA GLU A 36 22.03 -3.27 -1.27
C GLU A 36 20.76 -3.37 -2.13
N MET A 37 19.64 -2.85 -1.62
CA MET A 37 18.37 -2.85 -2.33
C MET A 37 18.49 -2.12 -3.68
N PRO A 38 18.14 -2.78 -4.80
CA PRO A 38 18.24 -2.15 -6.11
C PRO A 38 17.17 -1.06 -6.26
N PRO A 39 17.49 0.09 -6.90
CA PRO A 39 16.50 1.15 -7.17
C PRO A 39 15.27 0.66 -7.93
N LEU A 40 15.43 -0.40 -8.72
CA LEU A 40 14.35 -1.02 -9.47
C LEU A 40 13.28 -1.65 -8.56
N LEU A 41 13.66 -2.20 -7.39
CA LEU A 41 12.70 -2.74 -6.43
C LEU A 41 11.88 -1.63 -5.79
N GLU A 42 12.52 -0.50 -5.45
CA GLU A 42 11.82 0.68 -4.94
C GLU A 42 10.85 1.25 -5.98
N GLN A 43 11.25 1.35 -7.25
CA GLN A 43 10.35 1.74 -8.34
C GLN A 43 9.14 0.80 -8.46
N VAL A 44 9.36 -0.52 -8.43
CA VAL A 44 8.25 -1.49 -8.48
C VAL A 44 7.32 -1.32 -7.28
N GLN A 45 7.86 -1.11 -6.08
CA GLN A 45 7.07 -0.83 -4.88
C GLN A 45 6.21 0.43 -5.04
N GLU A 46 6.80 1.54 -5.51
CA GLU A 46 6.06 2.78 -5.78
C GLU A 46 4.97 2.58 -6.84
N MET A 47 5.24 1.81 -7.89
CA MET A 47 4.25 1.48 -8.91
C MET A 47 3.08 0.66 -8.36
N THR A 48 3.31 -0.26 -7.42
CA THR A 48 2.20 -0.97 -6.77
C THR A 48 1.32 -0.02 -5.94
N ASP A 49 1.92 0.95 -5.23
CA ASP A 49 1.17 1.99 -4.51
C ASP A 49 0.35 2.88 -5.46
N ASP A 50 0.93 3.21 -6.60
CA ASP A 50 0.30 4.02 -7.64
C ASP A 50 -0.90 3.33 -8.30
N VAL A 51 -0.83 2.01 -8.50
CA VAL A 51 -1.95 1.18 -8.97
C VAL A 51 -3.09 1.22 -7.95
N VAL A 52 -2.79 1.02 -6.67
CA VAL A 52 -3.80 1.10 -5.58
C VAL A 52 -4.45 2.48 -5.55
N LYS A 53 -3.66 3.56 -5.61
CA LYS A 53 -4.19 4.95 -5.61
C LYS A 53 -5.14 5.20 -6.79
N ALA A 54 -4.79 4.73 -7.99
CA ALA A 54 -5.64 4.88 -9.17
C ALA A 54 -6.93 4.05 -9.10
N ALA A 55 -6.85 2.83 -8.55
CA ALA A 55 -8.03 1.99 -8.31
C ALA A 55 -8.98 2.61 -7.28
N ILE A 56 -8.43 3.13 -6.17
CA ILE A 56 -9.20 3.85 -5.14
C ILE A 56 -9.86 5.10 -5.71
N SER A 57 -9.17 5.84 -6.60
CA SER A 57 -9.78 6.99 -7.30
C SER A 57 -10.76 6.59 -8.41
N LYS A 58 -10.98 5.29 -8.62
CA LYS A 58 -11.84 4.71 -9.66
C LYS A 58 -11.46 5.12 -11.09
N ASP A 59 -10.20 5.47 -11.28
CA ASP A 59 -9.67 5.77 -12.61
C ASP A 59 -9.19 4.46 -13.23
N TRP A 60 -10.15 3.63 -13.68
CA TRP A 60 -9.88 2.27 -14.16
C TRP A 60 -8.92 2.24 -15.33
N SER A 61 -9.02 3.21 -16.24
CA SER A 61 -8.12 3.35 -17.39
C SER A 61 -6.69 3.65 -16.94
N LYS A 62 -6.51 4.61 -16.02
CA LYS A 62 -5.19 4.90 -15.45
C LYS A 62 -4.63 3.76 -14.62
N SER A 63 -5.49 3.07 -13.86
CA SER A 63 -5.10 1.87 -13.11
C SER A 63 -4.61 0.77 -14.06
N LEU A 64 -5.30 0.56 -15.19
CA LEU A 64 -4.90 -0.39 -16.22
C LEU A 64 -3.58 -0.01 -16.90
N ASP A 65 -3.37 1.28 -17.21
CA ASP A 65 -2.08 1.76 -17.73
C ASP A 65 -0.93 1.54 -16.73
N LYS A 66 -1.17 1.87 -15.44
CA LYS A 66 -0.18 1.66 -14.37
C LYS A 66 0.15 0.19 -14.17
N VAL A 67 -0.85 -0.72 -14.20
CA VAL A 67 -0.61 -2.15 -14.03
C VAL A 67 0.17 -2.75 -15.21
N LYS A 68 -0.08 -2.27 -16.43
CA LYS A 68 0.71 -2.64 -17.63
C LYS A 68 2.17 -2.21 -17.48
N ASN A 69 2.41 -0.98 -16.99
CA ASN A 69 3.76 -0.50 -16.75
C ASN A 69 4.45 -1.30 -15.63
N LEU A 70 3.71 -1.67 -14.57
CA LEU A 70 4.19 -2.54 -13.50
C LEU A 70 4.62 -3.91 -14.04
N GLN A 71 3.84 -4.54 -14.93
CA GLN A 71 4.20 -5.81 -15.56
C GLN A 71 5.56 -5.73 -16.29
N ASN A 72 5.81 -4.63 -17.00
CA ASN A 72 7.10 -4.43 -17.68
C ASN A 72 8.25 -4.32 -16.67
N LYS A 73 8.07 -3.52 -15.60
CA LYS A 73 9.09 -3.36 -14.56
C LYS A 73 9.31 -4.60 -13.71
N TRP A 74 8.29 -5.42 -13.54
CA TRP A 74 8.42 -6.73 -12.93
C TRP A 74 9.37 -7.64 -13.74
N ASN A 75 9.23 -7.67 -15.06
CA ASN A 75 10.12 -8.47 -15.93
C ASN A 75 11.58 -8.03 -15.82
N ASP A 76 11.82 -6.72 -15.67
CA ASP A 76 13.17 -6.17 -15.42
C ASP A 76 13.71 -6.54 -14.03
N LEU A 77 12.83 -6.58 -13.02
CA LEU A 77 13.18 -6.84 -11.63
C LEU A 77 13.48 -8.32 -11.36
N TYR A 78 12.71 -9.22 -11.95
CA TYR A 78 12.74 -10.66 -11.64
C TYR A 78 14.15 -11.29 -11.68
N PRO A 79 15.02 -11.01 -12.68
CA PRO A 79 16.38 -11.55 -12.69
C PRO A 79 17.21 -11.17 -11.45
N ASN A 80 16.98 -10.00 -10.86
CA ASN A 80 17.65 -9.55 -9.64
C ASN A 80 17.15 -10.35 -8.43
N LEU A 81 15.84 -10.54 -8.31
CA LEU A 81 15.24 -11.35 -7.25
C LEU A 81 15.69 -12.81 -7.33
N LYS A 82 15.78 -13.36 -8.55
CA LYS A 82 16.24 -14.73 -8.77
C LYS A 82 17.69 -14.94 -8.33
N LYS A 83 18.57 -13.96 -8.60
CA LYS A 83 19.96 -13.98 -8.12
C LYS A 83 20.07 -13.94 -6.60
N GLN A 84 19.12 -13.29 -5.92
CA GLN A 84 19.03 -13.26 -4.46
C GLN A 84 18.28 -14.46 -3.85
N GLY A 85 17.87 -15.44 -4.67
CA GLY A 85 17.23 -16.65 -4.16
C GLY A 85 15.78 -16.48 -3.74
N VAL A 86 15.03 -15.59 -4.39
CA VAL A 86 13.59 -15.45 -4.15
C VAL A 86 12.88 -16.82 -4.26
N PRO A 87 12.00 -17.17 -3.30
CA PRO A 87 11.17 -18.37 -3.41
C PRO A 87 10.29 -18.31 -4.66
N GLN A 88 10.22 -19.43 -5.39
CA GLN A 88 9.43 -19.48 -6.63
C GLN A 88 7.93 -19.30 -6.33
N ASP A 89 7.44 -19.85 -5.22
CA ASP A 89 6.04 -19.67 -4.79
C ASP A 89 5.66 -18.20 -4.59
N ASP A 90 6.56 -17.36 -4.07
CA ASP A 90 6.28 -15.93 -3.91
C ASP A 90 6.18 -15.22 -5.26
N VAL A 91 7.00 -15.63 -6.23
CA VAL A 91 6.97 -15.12 -7.62
C VAL A 91 5.69 -15.54 -8.32
N ASP A 92 5.34 -16.82 -8.26
CA ASP A 92 4.19 -17.38 -8.95
C ASP A 92 2.88 -16.79 -8.40
N ASN A 93 2.80 -16.63 -7.07
CA ASN A 93 1.65 -16.00 -6.42
C ASN A 93 1.55 -14.50 -6.76
N PHE A 94 2.67 -13.76 -6.82
CA PHE A 94 2.65 -12.36 -7.28
C PHE A 94 2.13 -12.24 -8.72
N VAL A 95 2.65 -13.05 -9.65
CA VAL A 95 2.23 -13.05 -11.05
C VAL A 95 0.75 -13.44 -11.18
N LYS A 96 0.30 -14.43 -10.42
CA LYS A 96 -1.11 -14.84 -10.38
C LYS A 96 -2.03 -13.69 -9.96
N ASP A 97 -1.73 -13.02 -8.85
CA ASP A 97 -2.58 -11.92 -8.36
C ASP A 97 -2.52 -10.70 -9.29
N LEU A 98 -1.37 -10.45 -9.92
CA LEU A 98 -1.22 -9.41 -10.93
C LEU A 98 -2.10 -9.68 -12.16
N ASN A 99 -2.15 -10.92 -12.64
CA ASN A 99 -3.02 -11.31 -13.76
C ASN A 99 -4.51 -11.18 -13.41
N VAL A 100 -4.91 -11.59 -12.20
CA VAL A 100 -6.29 -11.42 -11.73
C VAL A 100 -6.70 -9.94 -11.75
N LEU A 101 -5.82 -9.05 -11.28
CA LEU A 101 -6.08 -7.61 -11.31
C LEU A 101 -6.18 -7.06 -12.74
N ILE A 102 -5.31 -7.51 -13.65
CA ILE A 102 -5.36 -7.12 -15.07
C ILE A 102 -6.72 -7.51 -15.68
N ASP A 103 -7.18 -8.73 -15.46
CA ASP A 103 -8.45 -9.23 -16.01
C ASP A 103 -9.64 -8.41 -15.49
N TYR A 104 -9.65 -8.10 -14.19
CA TYR A 104 -10.67 -7.24 -13.59
C TYR A 104 -10.66 -5.83 -14.18
N LEU A 105 -9.49 -5.22 -14.34
CA LEU A 105 -9.36 -3.87 -14.88
C LEU A 105 -9.74 -3.79 -16.36
N ILE A 106 -9.38 -4.79 -17.17
CA ILE A 106 -9.81 -4.88 -18.58
C ILE A 106 -11.33 -4.94 -18.65
N THR A 107 -11.94 -5.86 -17.89
CA THR A 107 -13.39 -6.05 -17.86
C THR A 107 -14.11 -4.76 -17.45
N LYS A 108 -13.66 -4.12 -16.36
CA LYS A 108 -14.24 -2.86 -15.86
C LYS A 108 -14.09 -1.71 -16.85
N THR A 109 -12.93 -1.59 -17.49
CA THR A 109 -12.63 -0.52 -18.45
C THR A 109 -13.48 -0.66 -19.72
N MET A 110 -13.71 -1.89 -20.21
CA MET A 110 -14.56 -2.15 -21.37
C MET A 110 -16.05 -1.88 -21.10
N ASN A 111 -16.52 -2.20 -19.89
CA ASN A 111 -17.93 -2.08 -19.50
C ASN A 111 -18.31 -0.70 -18.96
N SER A 112 -17.32 0.16 -18.66
CA SER A 112 -17.59 1.53 -18.24
C SER A 112 -18.09 2.35 -19.43
N PRO A 113 -19.21 3.09 -19.31
CA PRO A 113 -19.66 3.98 -20.37
C PRO A 113 -18.53 4.96 -20.67
N LYS A 114 -18.09 5.01 -21.94
CA LYS A 114 -16.96 5.85 -22.39
C LYS A 114 -17.19 7.29 -21.90
N SER A 115 -16.53 7.69 -20.83
CA SER A 115 -16.41 9.09 -20.48
C SER A 115 -15.60 9.73 -21.59
N SER A 116 -16.21 10.66 -22.31
CA SER A 116 -15.61 11.46 -23.36
C SER A 116 -14.28 12.08 -22.91
N SER A 117 -13.16 11.54 -23.39
CA SER A 117 -11.95 12.29 -23.69
C SER A 117 -11.23 11.59 -24.83
N GLY A 118 -11.01 12.34 -25.91
CA GLY A 118 -10.52 11.84 -27.19
C GLY A 118 -9.10 11.31 -27.17
N GLY A 119 -8.80 10.53 -28.21
CA GLY A 119 -7.50 9.96 -28.49
C GLY A 119 -7.67 8.71 -29.33
N GLU A 120 -7.63 8.90 -30.65
CA GLU A 120 -7.61 7.81 -31.63
C GLU A 120 -6.51 6.80 -31.32
N GLN A 121 -6.85 5.50 -31.33
CA GLN A 121 -6.01 4.55 -32.05
C GLN A 121 -6.76 3.30 -32.48
N LYS A 122 -6.52 2.98 -33.74
CA LYS A 122 -7.08 1.90 -34.56
C LYS A 122 -6.87 0.52 -33.93
N SER A 123 -7.94 -0.26 -33.87
CA SER A 123 -7.86 -1.72 -34.00
C SER A 123 -8.49 -2.10 -35.34
N ASP A 124 -7.63 -2.41 -36.29
CA ASP A 124 -7.95 -3.06 -37.55
C ASP A 124 -8.33 -4.52 -37.25
N THR A 125 -9.60 -4.88 -37.49
CA THR A 125 -9.96 -6.22 -37.95
C THR A 125 -11.29 -6.11 -38.67
N GLY A 126 -11.26 -6.32 -39.99
CA GLY A 126 -12.44 -6.31 -40.83
C GLY A 126 -13.36 -7.51 -40.63
N GLN A 127 -14.67 -7.30 -40.77
CA GLN A 127 -15.46 -7.93 -41.82
C GLN A 127 -16.82 -7.24 -41.98
N GLN A 128 -17.24 -7.14 -43.25
CA GLN A 128 -18.41 -6.48 -43.81
C GLN A 128 -19.76 -7.10 -43.44
N GLN A 129 -20.80 -6.26 -43.34
CA GLN A 129 -21.98 -6.19 -44.25
C GLN A 129 -22.96 -5.10 -43.73
N THR A 130 -23.14 -3.98 -44.46
CA THR A 130 -24.37 -3.58 -45.23
C THR A 130 -25.67 -3.69 -44.42
N GLU A 131 -26.57 -2.71 -44.29
CA GLU A 131 -26.94 -1.58 -45.17
C GLU A 131 -27.96 -0.65 -44.45
N GLN A 132 -28.07 0.59 -44.95
CA GLN A 132 -29.25 1.48 -44.97
C GLN A 132 -29.73 2.30 -43.74
N GLN A 133 -29.43 3.60 -43.83
CA GLN A 133 -30.24 4.75 -43.40
C GLN A 133 -31.43 4.94 -44.39
N PRO A 134 -32.50 5.72 -44.10
CA PRO A 134 -32.40 7.19 -44.01
C PRO A 134 -33.33 7.84 -42.93
N SER A 135 -32.93 8.99 -42.36
CA SER A 135 -33.58 10.33 -42.47
C SER A 135 -34.94 10.44 -41.72
N GLU A 136 -35.26 11.43 -40.91
CA GLU A 136 -35.30 12.88 -41.17
C GLU A 136 -35.38 13.68 -39.85
N GLN A 137 -35.09 14.98 -40.00
CA GLN A 137 -35.27 16.05 -39.04
C GLN A 137 -36.76 16.35 -38.79
N GLU A 138 -37.10 16.84 -37.60
CA GLU A 138 -37.72 18.17 -37.48
C GLU A 138 -37.76 18.68 -36.02
N LYS A 139 -37.31 19.92 -35.85
CA LYS A 139 -37.53 20.77 -34.67
C LYS A 139 -38.85 21.51 -34.88
N GLN A 140 -39.65 21.67 -33.83
CA GLN A 140 -40.39 22.92 -33.62
C GLN A 140 -40.66 23.17 -32.12
N GLN A 141 -40.35 24.41 -31.72
CA GLN A 141 -40.59 25.04 -30.43
C GLN A 141 -42.02 25.62 -30.37
N LEU A 142 -42.61 25.73 -29.17
CA LEU A 142 -42.98 26.99 -28.50
C LEU A 142 -43.73 26.64 -27.20
N GLN A 143 -43.13 26.95 -26.03
CA GLN A 143 -43.48 28.08 -25.16
C GLN A 143 -44.91 28.07 -24.61
N THR A 144 -45.02 27.67 -23.34
CA THR A 144 -46.10 28.06 -22.43
C THR A 144 -45.62 29.21 -21.55
N GLN A 145 -46.41 30.28 -21.55
CA GLN A 145 -46.24 31.50 -20.78
C GLN A 145 -47.18 31.48 -19.57
N GLY A 146 -46.67 31.87 -18.41
CA GLY A 146 -47.36 32.78 -17.49
C GLY A 146 -48.43 32.21 -16.57
N GLY A 147 -48.07 32.11 -15.29
CA GLY A 147 -49.01 32.06 -14.18
C GLY A 147 -48.30 32.44 -12.88
N GLY A 148 -48.26 33.73 -12.56
CA GLY A 148 -47.72 34.26 -11.31
C GLY A 148 -48.78 34.43 -10.22
N LYS A 149 -48.34 34.29 -8.97
CA LYS A 149 -48.72 35.05 -7.74
C LYS A 149 -48.05 34.36 -6.55
N GLU A 150 -47.00 34.95 -5.99
CA GLU A 150 -47.00 35.94 -4.89
C GLU A 150 -47.43 35.36 -3.53
N GLY A 151 -46.53 35.46 -2.56
CA GLY A 151 -46.73 35.17 -1.14
C GLY A 151 -45.47 35.48 -0.34
N GLN A 152 -45.29 36.76 -0.01
CA GLN A 152 -44.26 37.29 0.90
C GLN A 152 -44.42 36.75 2.33
N GLY A 153 -43.28 36.62 3.01
CA GLY A 153 -43.19 36.54 4.48
C GLY A 153 -41.75 36.79 4.90
N GLY A 154 -41.43 38.05 5.23
CA GLY A 154 -40.09 38.45 5.67
C GLY A 154 -39.91 38.34 7.19
N THR A 155 -38.65 38.23 7.62
CA THR A 155 -38.20 38.83 8.89
C THR A 155 -36.70 39.13 8.85
N GLN A 156 -36.44 40.43 8.95
CA GLN A 156 -35.34 41.22 9.51
C GLN A 156 -33.92 40.65 9.71
N GLU A 157 -33.00 41.49 9.24
CA GLU A 157 -31.58 41.61 9.56
C GLU A 157 -31.28 41.69 11.06
N TYR A 158 -30.14 41.09 11.43
CA TYR A 158 -29.22 41.62 12.44
C TYR A 158 -27.84 41.71 11.78
N SER A 159 -27.34 42.93 11.61
CA SER A 159 -25.93 43.18 11.39
C SER A 159 -25.23 43.20 12.74
N ASP A 160 -24.15 42.43 12.91
CA ASP A 160 -22.91 43.04 13.39
C ASP A 160 -21.66 42.17 13.24
N SER A 161 -20.60 42.91 12.95
CA SER A 161 -19.18 42.66 13.22
C SER A 161 -18.35 41.75 12.32
N GLN A 162 -17.36 42.41 11.73
CA GLN A 162 -16.17 41.87 11.08
C GLN A 162 -15.44 40.87 11.97
N GLY A 163 -15.35 39.63 11.51
CA GLY A 163 -14.22 38.76 11.77
C GLY A 163 -13.72 38.27 10.42
N SER A 164 -12.44 38.48 10.11
CA SER A 164 -11.81 37.89 8.92
C SER A 164 -11.91 36.37 8.98
N GLN A 165 -13.01 35.81 8.46
CA GLN A 165 -13.13 34.38 8.20
C GLN A 165 -12.19 34.08 7.04
N LYS A 166 -11.03 33.53 7.40
CA LYS A 166 -10.28 32.69 6.48
C LYS A 166 -11.23 31.52 6.15
N SER A 167 -11.82 31.55 4.97
CA SER A 167 -12.76 30.54 4.50
C SER A 167 -12.17 29.14 4.71
N SER A 168 -12.96 28.27 5.35
CA SER A 168 -12.56 26.89 5.58
C SER A 168 -12.43 26.18 4.23
N PRO A 169 -11.47 25.25 4.01
CA PRO A 169 -11.31 24.51 2.75
C PRO A 169 -12.55 23.72 2.29
N MET A 170 -13.59 23.64 3.13
CA MET A 170 -14.85 22.93 2.88
C MET A 170 -16.02 23.85 2.46
N GLU A 171 -15.83 25.17 2.42
CA GLU A 171 -16.91 26.10 2.12
C GLU A 171 -17.35 25.97 0.64
N GLY A 172 -18.54 25.41 0.41
CA GLY A 172 -19.16 25.25 -0.92
C GLY A 172 -19.09 23.85 -1.55
N LYS A 173 -18.44 22.86 -0.92
CA LYS A 173 -18.45 21.47 -1.42
C LYS A 173 -19.72 20.73 -0.99
N LYS A 174 -20.22 19.83 -1.84
CA LYS A 174 -21.35 18.96 -1.48
C LYS A 174 -20.94 17.97 -0.38
N PRO A 175 -21.83 17.59 0.55
CA PRO A 175 -21.51 16.61 1.59
C PRO A 175 -20.90 15.31 1.05
N GLU A 176 -21.34 14.84 -0.11
CA GLU A 176 -20.82 13.62 -0.75
C GLU A 176 -19.38 13.76 -1.23
N GLU A 177 -18.98 14.96 -1.67
CA GLU A 177 -17.61 15.25 -2.11
C GLU A 177 -16.66 15.30 -0.90
N ILE A 178 -17.10 15.90 0.20
CA ILE A 178 -16.35 15.94 1.46
C ILE A 178 -16.14 14.51 1.99
N LEU A 179 -17.16 13.66 1.94
CA LEU A 179 -17.05 12.27 2.39
C LEU A 179 -16.04 11.46 1.57
N LYS A 180 -15.97 11.68 0.25
CA LYS A 180 -14.97 11.01 -0.61
C LYS A 180 -13.55 11.49 -0.36
N GLU A 181 -13.35 12.73 0.08
CA GLU A 181 -12.01 13.22 0.47
C GLU A 181 -11.54 12.58 1.78
N ILE A 182 -12.47 12.28 2.67
CA ILE A 182 -12.20 11.65 3.97
C ILE A 182 -11.97 10.15 3.81
N ASP A 183 -12.85 9.46 3.08
CA ASP A 183 -12.85 8.02 2.85
C ASP A 183 -13.22 7.74 1.38
N PRO A 184 -12.22 7.56 0.50
CA PRO A 184 -12.45 7.51 -0.95
C PRO A 184 -13.29 6.32 -1.42
N ILE A 185 -13.34 5.23 -0.62
CA ILE A 185 -14.05 3.99 -0.97
C ILE A 185 -15.41 3.89 -0.24
N ILE A 186 -15.86 5.00 0.36
CA ILE A 186 -17.13 5.06 1.08
C ILE A 186 -18.31 4.80 0.13
N LYS A 187 -19.14 3.82 0.48
CA LYS A 187 -20.32 3.37 -0.30
C LYS A 187 -19.98 2.81 -1.70
N ASP A 188 -18.77 2.31 -1.89
CA ASP A 188 -18.42 1.61 -3.12
C ASP A 188 -19.24 0.33 -3.30
N ASN A 189 -19.54 0.00 -4.56
CA ASN A 189 -20.22 -1.24 -4.88
C ASN A 189 -19.26 -2.44 -4.78
N GLN A 190 -19.82 -3.65 -4.74
CA GLN A 190 -19.04 -4.87 -4.53
C GLN A 190 -18.02 -5.13 -5.65
N GLU A 191 -18.31 -4.74 -6.89
CA GLU A 191 -17.39 -4.88 -8.03
C GLU A 191 -16.18 -3.96 -7.85
N ASP A 192 -16.40 -2.66 -7.60
CA ASP A 192 -15.34 -1.67 -7.36
C ASP A 192 -14.43 -2.10 -6.20
N LEU A 193 -15.03 -2.53 -5.07
CA LEU A 193 -14.29 -3.03 -3.90
C LEU A 193 -13.46 -4.28 -4.23
N THR A 194 -13.92 -5.14 -5.14
CA THR A 194 -13.17 -6.34 -5.56
C THR A 194 -11.91 -5.95 -6.35
N ILE A 195 -12.02 -4.96 -7.24
CA ILE A 195 -10.88 -4.45 -8.02
C ILE A 195 -9.88 -3.75 -7.09
N ILE A 196 -10.38 -2.92 -6.17
CA ILE A 196 -9.55 -2.24 -5.16
C ILE A 196 -8.84 -3.28 -4.30
N ASN A 197 -9.54 -4.32 -3.82
CA ASN A 197 -8.93 -5.40 -3.07
C ASN A 197 -7.83 -6.12 -3.87
N ALA A 198 -8.08 -6.49 -5.13
CA ALA A 198 -7.07 -7.10 -6.00
C ALA A 198 -5.84 -6.19 -6.20
N SER A 199 -6.03 -4.87 -6.27
CA SER A 199 -4.93 -3.90 -6.33
C SER A 199 -4.11 -3.84 -5.05
N ILE A 200 -4.74 -4.04 -3.88
CA ILE A 200 -4.05 -4.10 -2.59
C ILE A 200 -3.28 -5.42 -2.46
N GLU A 201 -3.85 -6.54 -2.92
CA GLU A 201 -3.25 -7.87 -2.82
C GLU A 201 -1.88 -7.96 -3.49
N ILE A 202 -1.65 -7.29 -4.63
CA ILE A 202 -0.32 -7.29 -5.28
C ILE A 202 0.77 -6.62 -4.41
N THR A 203 0.41 -5.77 -3.46
CA THR A 203 1.38 -5.08 -2.58
C THR A 203 1.94 -6.00 -1.50
N LYS A 204 1.24 -7.09 -1.14
CA LYS A 204 1.63 -8.01 -0.04
C LYS A 204 2.96 -8.72 -0.29
N TYR A 205 3.40 -8.79 -1.54
CA TYR A 205 4.64 -9.45 -1.95
C TYR A 205 5.87 -8.54 -1.83
N MET A 206 5.68 -7.22 -1.89
CA MET A 206 6.79 -6.25 -1.83
C MET A 206 7.69 -6.43 -0.60
N PRO A 207 7.16 -6.51 0.65
CA PRO A 207 8.02 -6.75 1.82
C PRO A 207 8.83 -8.05 1.72
N LYS A 208 8.27 -9.10 1.10
CA LYS A 208 8.97 -10.38 0.89
C LYS A 208 10.12 -10.26 -0.10
N PHE A 209 10.03 -9.38 -1.08
CA PHE A 209 11.13 -9.10 -2.01
C PHE A 209 12.17 -8.18 -1.39
N MET A 210 11.73 -7.20 -0.59
CA MET A 210 12.62 -6.26 0.10
C MET A 210 13.51 -6.94 1.14
N GLN A 211 13.00 -7.97 1.84
CA GLN A 211 13.78 -8.71 2.84
C GLN A 211 15.01 -9.44 2.27
N LEU A 212 15.09 -9.62 0.94
CA LEU A 212 16.23 -10.23 0.27
C LEU A 212 17.44 -9.29 0.16
N PHE A 213 17.27 -8.02 0.53
CA PHE A 213 18.28 -6.98 0.37
C PHE A 213 18.51 -6.22 1.66
N LYS A 214 19.66 -5.56 1.75
CA LYS A 214 19.87 -4.50 2.74
C LYS A 214 18.99 -3.30 2.40
N SER A 215 18.17 -2.89 3.35
CA SER A 215 17.35 -1.69 3.28
C SER A 215 17.44 -0.92 4.59
N ASN A 216 17.46 0.41 4.51
CA ASN A 216 17.36 1.26 5.70
C ASN A 216 15.92 1.34 6.21
N VAL A 217 14.94 1.11 5.33
CA VAL A 217 13.52 1.06 5.70
C VAL A 217 13.15 -0.40 5.97
N PRO A 218 12.66 -0.73 7.18
CA PRO A 218 12.21 -2.09 7.49
C PRO A 218 11.11 -2.56 6.53
N PRO A 219 11.24 -3.76 5.93
CA PRO A 219 10.17 -4.34 5.10
C PRO A 219 8.82 -4.42 5.81
N ASP A 220 8.83 -4.62 7.14
CA ASP A 220 7.63 -4.71 7.96
C ASP A 220 6.77 -3.43 7.94
N LEU A 221 7.33 -2.25 7.64
CA LEU A 221 6.54 -1.04 7.42
C LEU A 221 5.65 -1.15 6.16
N PHE A 222 6.13 -1.81 5.10
CA PHE A 222 5.34 -2.06 3.89
C PHE A 222 4.31 -3.17 4.13
N LYS A 223 4.65 -4.14 4.99
CA LYS A 223 3.71 -5.16 5.44
C LYS A 223 2.55 -4.55 6.25
N LEU A 224 2.83 -3.57 7.12
CA LEU A 224 1.80 -2.78 7.81
C LEU A 224 0.91 -2.03 6.82
N LYS A 225 1.49 -1.32 5.84
CA LYS A 225 0.71 -0.62 4.79
C LYS A 225 -0.25 -1.56 4.07
N TYR A 226 0.19 -2.79 3.76
CA TYR A 226 -0.67 -3.80 3.15
C TYR A 226 -1.85 -4.15 4.07
N TYR A 227 -1.58 -4.59 5.32
CA TYR A 227 -2.65 -5.04 6.21
C TYR A 227 -3.64 -3.92 6.56
N ILE A 228 -3.19 -2.67 6.70
CA ILE A 228 -4.08 -1.53 6.98
C ILE A 228 -5.04 -1.27 5.82
N ARG A 229 -4.55 -1.31 4.58
CA ARG A 229 -5.38 -1.15 3.38
C ARG A 229 -6.34 -2.34 3.20
N HIS A 230 -5.85 -3.55 3.44
CA HIS A 230 -6.64 -4.78 3.32
C HIS A 230 -7.77 -4.82 4.36
N LEU A 231 -7.47 -4.42 5.60
CA LEU A 231 -8.46 -4.27 6.67
C LEU A 231 -9.57 -3.29 6.30
N ASP A 232 -9.20 -2.12 5.73
CA ASP A 232 -10.18 -1.12 5.32
C ASP A 232 -11.13 -1.68 4.26
N VAL A 233 -10.60 -2.19 3.14
CA VAL A 233 -11.43 -2.75 2.07
C VAL A 233 -12.25 -3.96 2.55
N ALA A 234 -11.70 -4.82 3.40
CA ALA A 234 -12.43 -5.94 4.00
C ALA A 234 -13.61 -5.45 4.85
N SER A 235 -13.44 -4.36 5.60
CA SER A 235 -14.53 -3.74 6.38
C SER A 235 -15.67 -3.23 5.50
N LYS A 236 -15.35 -2.64 4.34
CA LYS A 236 -16.34 -2.19 3.34
C LYS A 236 -17.07 -3.35 2.68
N MET A 237 -16.36 -4.46 2.47
CA MET A 237 -16.93 -5.72 1.97
C MET A 237 -17.67 -6.52 3.06
N ILE A 238 -17.77 -6.02 4.30
CA ILE A 238 -18.42 -6.68 5.44
C ILE A 238 -17.73 -8.03 5.80
N LYS A 239 -16.46 -8.20 5.42
CA LYS A 239 -15.61 -9.36 5.74
C LYS A 239 -14.90 -9.15 7.08
N TRP A 240 -15.67 -9.13 8.16
CA TRP A 240 -15.17 -8.79 9.49
C TRP A 240 -14.22 -9.83 10.09
N ASP A 241 -14.31 -11.08 9.66
CA ASP A 241 -13.34 -12.15 9.97
C ASP A 241 -11.96 -11.81 9.39
N VAL A 242 -11.92 -11.37 8.14
CA VAL A 242 -10.69 -10.93 7.47
C VAL A 242 -10.15 -9.66 8.13
N ALA A 243 -11.01 -8.66 8.37
CA ALA A 243 -10.60 -7.42 9.03
C ALA A 243 -10.05 -7.65 10.45
N ALA A 244 -10.61 -8.60 11.20
CA ALA A 244 -10.10 -8.96 12.53
C ALA A 244 -8.74 -9.66 12.45
N MET A 245 -8.54 -10.55 11.47
CA MET A 245 -7.25 -11.19 11.20
C MET A 245 -6.18 -10.17 10.78
N ASP A 246 -6.53 -9.21 9.93
CA ASP A 246 -5.62 -8.11 9.59
C ASP A 246 -5.28 -7.25 10.80
N MET A 247 -6.24 -6.98 11.70
CA MET A 247 -5.97 -6.23 12.92
C MET A 247 -4.98 -6.94 13.84
N GLU A 248 -5.05 -8.28 13.94
CA GLU A 248 -4.05 -9.07 14.64
C GLU A 248 -2.68 -8.96 13.96
N ASN A 249 -2.63 -9.12 12.63
CA ASN A 249 -1.41 -8.99 11.85
C ASN A 249 -0.78 -7.59 11.96
N ILE A 250 -1.59 -6.52 12.00
CA ILE A 250 -1.14 -5.14 12.24
C ILE A 250 -0.49 -5.03 13.61
N SER A 251 -1.14 -5.55 14.65
CA SER A 251 -0.62 -5.49 16.02
C SER A 251 0.74 -6.20 16.12
N GLN A 252 0.83 -7.43 15.59
CA GLN A 252 2.07 -8.21 15.61
C GLN A 252 3.19 -7.59 14.77
N THR A 253 2.86 -7.04 13.60
CA THR A 253 3.85 -6.41 12.72
C THR A 253 4.29 -5.04 13.26
N TRP A 254 3.43 -4.34 14.01
CA TRP A 254 3.81 -3.10 14.69
C TRP A 254 4.88 -3.35 15.75
N ASP A 255 4.74 -4.43 16.53
CA ASP A 255 5.72 -4.80 17.56
C ASP A 255 7.13 -5.01 16.99
N SER A 256 7.26 -5.55 15.77
CA SER A 256 8.58 -5.75 15.13
C SER A 256 9.24 -4.46 14.67
N VAL A 257 8.47 -3.41 14.37
CA VAL A 257 9.01 -2.10 13.94
C VAL A 257 9.21 -1.11 15.08
N LEU A 258 8.70 -1.40 16.29
CA LEU A 258 8.85 -0.55 17.48
C LEU A 258 10.29 -0.09 17.74
N PRO A 259 11.33 -0.95 17.70
CA PRO A 259 12.69 -0.51 17.98
C PRO A 259 13.17 0.58 17.01
N THR A 260 12.82 0.43 15.72
CA THR A 260 13.14 1.43 14.69
C THR A 260 12.33 2.70 14.93
N ALA A 261 11.02 2.61 15.18
CA ALA A 261 10.18 3.78 15.43
C ALA A 261 10.69 4.62 16.60
N ILE A 262 11.01 3.99 17.74
CA ILE A 262 11.56 4.66 18.94
C ILE A 262 12.86 5.40 18.62
N GLN A 263 13.75 4.79 17.82
CA GLN A 263 15.04 5.39 17.50
C GLN A 263 14.91 6.59 16.54
N ILE A 264 13.86 6.62 15.73
CA ILE A 264 13.67 7.63 14.68
C ILE A 264 12.82 8.79 15.21
N ASP A 265 11.66 8.48 15.79
CA ASP A 265 10.67 9.45 16.21
C ASP A 265 9.81 8.89 17.36
N PRO A 266 10.20 9.16 18.63
CA PRO A 266 9.47 8.69 19.81
C PRO A 266 8.02 9.20 19.89
N ASP A 267 7.73 10.40 19.37
CA ASP A 267 6.40 11.00 19.41
C ASP A 267 5.48 10.31 18.40
N MET A 268 5.99 10.05 17.18
CA MET A 268 5.29 9.26 16.16
C MET A 268 4.96 7.85 16.66
N LYS A 269 5.85 7.24 17.43
CA LYS A 269 5.57 5.94 18.07
C LYS A 269 4.35 6.01 18.99
N VAL A 270 4.25 7.04 19.84
CA VAL A 270 3.11 7.21 20.77
C VAL A 270 1.81 7.43 20.00
N GLN A 271 1.86 8.22 18.92
CA GLN A 271 0.71 8.45 18.04
C GLN A 271 0.22 7.15 17.39
N LEU A 272 1.12 6.38 16.78
CA LEU A 272 0.80 5.11 16.13
C LEU A 272 0.25 4.07 17.11
N ASP A 273 0.81 3.95 18.32
CA ASP A 273 0.26 3.08 19.37
C ASP A 273 -1.20 3.38 19.68
N GLN A 274 -1.51 4.66 19.88
CA GLN A 274 -2.86 5.10 20.20
C GLN A 274 -3.80 4.87 19.01
N SER A 275 -3.38 5.24 17.80
CA SER A 275 -4.17 5.06 16.58
C SER A 275 -4.47 3.58 16.30
N ILE A 276 -3.49 2.67 16.47
CA ILE A 276 -3.66 1.21 16.32
C ILE A 276 -4.62 0.66 17.37
N LYS A 277 -4.51 1.11 18.63
CA LYS A 277 -5.45 0.72 19.69
C LYS A 277 -6.88 1.14 19.36
N GLU A 278 -7.08 2.38 18.94
CA GLU A 278 -8.40 2.88 18.57
C GLU A 278 -8.97 2.18 17.33
N LEU A 279 -8.13 1.83 16.36
CA LEU A 279 -8.54 1.04 15.19
C LEU A 279 -9.06 -0.33 15.63
N LYS A 280 -8.38 -0.99 16.57
CA LYS A 280 -8.80 -2.27 17.13
C LYS A 280 -10.20 -2.21 17.75
N ASP A 281 -10.47 -1.16 18.54
CA ASP A 281 -11.78 -0.96 19.17
C ASP A 281 -12.88 -0.75 18.12
N VAL A 282 -12.58 0.02 17.07
CA VAL A 282 -13.51 0.27 15.96
C VAL A 282 -13.79 -0.99 15.13
N VAL A 283 -12.77 -1.80 14.85
CA VAL A 283 -12.93 -3.09 14.16
C VAL A 283 -13.79 -4.05 14.98
N ALA A 284 -13.59 -4.11 16.29
CA ALA A 284 -14.44 -4.91 17.19
C ALA A 284 -15.91 -4.44 17.18
N SER A 285 -16.14 -3.13 17.03
CA SER A 285 -17.49 -2.55 16.90
C SER A 285 -18.12 -2.74 15.50
N LYS A 286 -17.38 -3.30 14.54
CA LYS A 286 -17.81 -3.51 13.15
C LYS A 286 -18.30 -2.23 12.45
N ASN A 287 -17.64 -1.10 12.71
CA ASN A 287 -18.00 0.19 12.14
C ASN A 287 -17.09 0.54 10.94
N SER A 288 -17.53 0.19 9.73
CA SER A 288 -16.72 0.36 8.52
C SER A 288 -16.37 1.82 8.21
N ASN A 289 -17.23 2.78 8.53
CA ASN A 289 -16.96 4.21 8.29
C ASN A 289 -15.84 4.72 9.21
N LEU A 290 -15.92 4.40 10.51
CA LEU A 290 -14.86 4.74 11.45
C LEU A 290 -13.57 3.97 11.13
N THR A 291 -13.68 2.73 10.64
CA THR A 291 -12.51 1.96 10.19
C THR A 291 -11.76 2.73 9.11
N GLY A 292 -12.42 3.14 8.03
CA GLY A 292 -11.77 3.86 6.93
C GLY A 292 -11.11 5.19 7.35
N ILE A 293 -11.73 5.92 8.28
CA ILE A 293 -11.14 7.15 8.83
C ILE A 293 -9.87 6.82 9.63
N LYS A 294 -9.92 5.83 10.51
CA LYS A 294 -8.80 5.47 11.38
C LYS A 294 -7.64 4.83 10.61
N THR A 295 -7.92 4.01 9.59
CA THR A 295 -6.88 3.44 8.72
C THR A 295 -6.15 4.54 7.95
N LYS A 296 -6.86 5.57 7.46
CA LYS A 296 -6.24 6.71 6.78
C LYS A 296 -5.26 7.47 7.68
N VAL A 297 -5.66 7.79 8.91
CA VAL A 297 -4.77 8.47 9.88
C VAL A 297 -3.50 7.66 10.12
N ILE A 298 -3.62 6.35 10.35
CA ILE A 298 -2.46 5.47 10.54
C ILE A 298 -1.57 5.43 9.29
N MET A 299 -2.16 5.41 8.09
CA MET A 299 -1.40 5.43 6.85
C MET A 299 -0.58 6.72 6.70
N ASP A 300 -1.15 7.88 7.03
CA ASP A 300 -0.46 9.18 6.97
C ASP A 300 0.73 9.20 7.96
N ASP A 301 0.53 8.73 9.19
CA ASP A 301 1.58 8.62 10.22
C ASP A 301 2.71 7.66 9.79
N LEU A 302 2.36 6.50 9.21
CA LEU A 302 3.34 5.53 8.69
C LEU A 302 4.16 6.10 7.52
N GLU A 303 3.54 6.86 6.62
CA GLU A 303 4.26 7.53 5.54
C GLU A 303 5.25 8.57 6.08
N GLY A 304 4.86 9.29 7.14
CA GLY A 304 5.74 10.18 7.90
C GLY A 304 6.96 9.44 8.47
N LEU A 305 6.74 8.31 9.14
CA LEU A 305 7.82 7.49 9.71
C LEU A 305 8.78 6.97 8.63
N VAL A 306 8.28 6.44 7.52
CA VAL A 306 9.11 5.96 6.39
C VAL A 306 9.99 7.09 5.86
N LYS A 307 9.43 8.29 5.71
CA LYS A 307 10.18 9.47 5.25
C LYS A 307 11.30 9.86 6.24
N SER A 308 11.01 9.90 7.54
CA SER A 308 11.99 10.19 8.59
C SER A 308 13.14 9.17 8.61
N ILE A 309 12.84 7.88 8.41
CA ILE A 309 13.85 6.82 8.28
C ILE A 309 14.77 7.09 7.09
N LYS A 310 14.20 7.35 5.90
CA LYS A 310 14.99 7.62 4.69
C LYS A 310 15.89 8.84 4.87
N GLN A 311 15.37 9.94 5.43
CA GLN A 311 16.14 11.16 5.69
C GLN A 311 17.31 10.91 6.64
N LYS A 312 17.10 10.21 7.76
CA LYS A 312 18.17 9.88 8.71
C LYS A 312 19.26 9.03 8.07
N ALA A 313 18.88 8.05 7.25
CA ALA A 313 19.83 7.22 6.52
C ALA A 313 20.69 8.03 5.52
N GLU A 314 20.11 9.03 4.86
CA GLU A 314 20.86 9.94 3.97
C GLU A 314 21.84 10.84 4.75
N GLU A 315 21.43 11.35 5.90
CA GLU A 315 22.30 12.16 6.78
C GLU A 315 23.50 11.36 7.29
N GLU A 316 23.28 10.11 7.70
CA GLU A 316 24.35 9.21 8.15
C GLU A 316 25.32 8.86 7.01
N LYS A 317 24.82 8.70 5.78
CA LYS A 317 25.67 8.51 4.59
C LYS A 317 26.51 9.75 4.29
N LYS A 318 25.97 10.96 4.49
CA LYS A 318 26.71 12.22 4.30
C LYS A 318 27.80 12.42 5.36
N LYS A 319 27.56 12.03 6.62
CA LYS A 319 28.55 12.12 7.72
C LYS A 319 29.73 11.15 7.59
N LYS A 320 29.58 10.08 6.81
CA LYS A 320 30.62 9.06 6.56
C LYS A 320 31.48 9.34 5.31
N LYS A 321 31.17 10.40 4.56
CA LYS A 321 31.95 10.87 3.40
C LYS A 321 32.73 12.11 3.77
#